data_AF-A0A925MHG1-F1
#
_entry.id   AF-A0A925MHG1-F1
#
_cell.length_a   1.000
_cell.length_b   1.000
_cell.length_c   1.000
_cell.angle_alpha   90.00
_cell.angle_beta   90.00
_cell.angle_gamma   90.00
#
_symmetry.space_group_name_H-M   'P 1'
#
loop_
_entity.id
_entity.type
_entity.pdbx_description
1 polymer ?
#
loop_
_entity_poly.entity_id
_entity_poly.type
_entity_poly.pdbx_seq_one_letter_code
_entity_poly.pdbx_strand_id
1 'polypeptide(L)'
;MLLRLLTIGLCTACVGLLAASPSVRIEVLQPAAPPAERVEPAGRLSVVDVASDVAPSSVAALVRLDAREWIAAIDDQPVNDDTELAREIRVRAEHGRFLDLTVVGGAAERRVLLLIH
;
A
#
# COMPACT_ATOMS: atom_id res chain seq x y z
N MET A 1 -2.50 10.62 66.36
CA MET A 1 -2.83 9.23 65.99
C MET A 1 -4.13 9.14 65.19
N LEU A 2 -5.23 9.77 65.63
CA LEU A 2 -6.52 9.78 64.91
C LEU A 2 -6.44 10.22 63.43
N LEU A 3 -5.75 11.32 63.14
CA LEU A 3 -5.63 11.85 61.78
C LEU A 3 -5.00 10.85 60.80
N ARG A 4 -4.01 10.07 61.27
CA ARG A 4 -3.33 9.05 60.46
C ARG A 4 -4.22 7.86 60.15
N LEU A 5 -5.06 7.45 61.11
CA LEU A 5 -6.03 6.37 60.87
C LEU A 5 -7.11 6.79 59.87
N LEU A 6 -7.54 8.06 59.95
CA LEU A 6 -8.56 8.59 59.05
C LEU A 6 -8.05 8.74 57.61
N THR A 7 -6.80 9.21 57.43
CA THR A 7 -6.20 9.28 56.08
C THR A 7 -5.96 7.90 55.48
N ILE A 8 -5.49 6.93 56.28
CA ILE A 8 -5.29 5.56 55.81
C ILE A 8 -6.64 4.95 55.38
N GLY A 9 -7.68 5.09 56.21
CA GLY A 9 -9.02 4.59 55.91
C GLY A 9 -9.64 5.21 54.66
N LEU A 10 -9.45 6.52 54.46
CA LEU A 10 -9.93 7.21 53.27
C LEU A 10 -9.20 6.71 52.00
N CYS A 11 -7.89 6.51 52.07
CA CYS A 11 -7.10 5.99 50.96
C CYS A 11 -7.52 4.55 50.59
N THR A 12 -7.70 3.65 51.56
CA THR A 12 -8.14 2.28 51.28
C THR A 12 -9.56 2.25 50.71
N ALA A 13 -10.46 3.12 51.20
CA ALA A 13 -11.81 3.23 50.63
C ALA A 13 -11.78 3.69 49.17
N CYS A 14 -10.97 4.70 48.83
CA CYS A 14 -10.83 5.17 47.45
C CYS A 14 -10.27 4.10 46.51
N VAL A 15 -9.26 3.35 46.95
CA VAL A 15 -8.68 2.24 46.15
C VAL A 15 -9.71 1.12 45.94
N GLY A 16 -10.49 0.77 46.97
CA GLY A 16 -11.56 -0.21 46.84
C GLY A 16 -12.65 0.21 45.84
N LEU A 17 -13.00 1.50 45.83
CA LEU A 17 -14.00 2.06 44.90
C LEU A 17 -13.51 2.04 43.45
N LEU A 18 -12.24 2.32 43.21
CA LEU A 18 -11.62 2.20 41.88
C LEU A 18 -11.57 0.75 41.41
N ALA A 19 -11.21 -0.18 42.28
CA ALA A 19 -11.13 -1.61 41.95
C ALA A 19 -12.51 -2.24 41.69
N ALA A 20 -13.56 -1.76 42.35
CA ALA A 20 -14.94 -2.23 42.17
C ALA A 20 -15.63 -1.63 40.92
N SER A 21 -15.02 -0.63 40.27
CA SER A 21 -15.61 -0.03 39.09
C SER A 21 -15.56 -1.00 37.90
N PRO A 22 -16.69 -1.25 37.21
CA PRO A 22 -16.71 -2.14 36.05
C PRO A 22 -15.81 -1.57 34.96
N SER A 23 -15.05 -2.43 34.30
CA SER A 23 -14.18 -2.05 33.20
C SER A 23 -15.02 -1.42 32.07
N VAL A 24 -14.87 -0.11 31.88
CA VAL A 24 -15.49 0.61 30.78
C VAL A 24 -14.77 0.17 29.50
N ARG A 25 -15.37 -0.79 28.78
CA ARG A 25 -14.90 -1.21 27.46
C ARG A 25 -15.35 -0.14 26.45
N ILE A 26 -14.40 0.68 26.01
CA ILE A 26 -14.63 1.60 24.91
C ILE A 26 -14.52 0.79 23.61
N GLU A 27 -15.65 0.38 23.05
CA GLU A 27 -15.71 -0.14 21.69
C GLU A 27 -15.83 1.03 20.72
N VAL A 28 -14.78 1.26 19.94
CA VAL A 28 -14.85 2.16 18.79
C VAL A 28 -15.68 1.45 17.73
N LEU A 29 -16.95 1.81 17.63
CA LEU A 29 -17.82 1.38 16.53
C LEU A 29 -17.25 1.98 15.24
N GLN A 30 -16.53 1.17 14.48
CA GLN A 30 -16.11 1.52 13.14
C GLN A 30 -17.40 1.77 12.33
N PRO A 31 -17.59 2.96 11.73
CA PRO A 31 -18.76 3.23 10.90
C PRO A 31 -18.91 2.09 9.90
N ALA A 32 -20.12 1.55 9.77
CA ALA A 32 -20.41 0.54 8.76
C ALA A 32 -19.85 1.04 7.43
N ALA A 33 -18.88 0.30 6.87
CA ALA A 33 -18.32 0.64 5.58
C ALA A 33 -19.50 0.79 4.60
N PRO A 34 -19.51 1.82 3.74
CA PRO A 34 -20.51 1.91 2.69
C PRO A 34 -20.55 0.56 1.96
N PRO A 35 -21.74 0.10 1.50
CA PRO A 35 -21.85 -1.16 0.78
C PRO A 35 -20.77 -1.18 -0.27
N ALA A 36 -19.90 -2.21 -0.22
CA ALA A 36 -18.78 -2.30 -1.12
C ALA A 36 -19.30 -2.07 -2.54
N GLU A 37 -18.95 -0.91 -3.12
CA GLU A 37 -18.89 -0.81 -4.56
C GLU A 37 -18.15 -2.06 -4.99
N ARG A 38 -18.73 -2.81 -5.93
CA ARG A 38 -18.08 -3.99 -6.50
C ARG A 38 -16.64 -3.58 -6.75
N VAL A 39 -15.73 -4.08 -5.93
CA VAL A 39 -14.31 -4.01 -6.19
C VAL A 39 -14.21 -4.77 -7.50
N GLU A 40 -14.11 -4.03 -8.61
CA GLU A 40 -13.68 -4.66 -9.85
C GLU A 40 -12.43 -5.44 -9.50
N PRO A 41 -12.32 -6.71 -9.94
CA PRO A 41 -11.20 -7.55 -9.59
C PRO A 41 -9.93 -6.74 -9.79
N ALA A 42 -9.11 -6.67 -8.72
CA ALA A 42 -7.87 -5.88 -8.66
C ALA A 42 -7.21 -5.85 -10.04
N GLY A 43 -7.02 -4.62 -10.56
CA GLY A 43 -6.75 -4.32 -11.97
C GLY A 43 -6.00 -5.43 -12.69
N ARG A 44 -6.61 -5.93 -13.77
CA ARG A 44 -6.15 -7.06 -14.60
C ARG A 44 -4.63 -7.14 -14.68
N LEU A 45 -4.02 -8.03 -13.88
CA LEU A 45 -2.58 -8.26 -13.91
C LEU A 45 -2.18 -8.72 -15.30
N SER A 46 -1.27 -7.98 -15.94
CA SER A 46 -0.71 -8.33 -17.24
C SER A 46 0.73 -8.77 -17.06
N VAL A 47 1.12 -9.88 -17.67
CA VAL A 47 2.52 -10.34 -17.68
C VAL A 47 3.03 -10.21 -19.11
N VAL A 48 4.16 -9.54 -19.27
CA VAL A 48 4.81 -9.29 -20.57
C VAL A 48 6.21 -9.87 -20.51
N ASP A 49 6.50 -10.78 -21.43
CA ASP A 49 7.82 -11.41 -21.58
C ASP A 49 8.58 -10.74 -22.72
N VAL A 50 9.75 -10.16 -22.42
CA VAL A 50 10.51 -9.30 -23.33
C VAL A 50 11.86 -9.94 -23.65
N ALA A 51 12.09 -10.21 -24.94
CA ALA A 51 13.36 -10.70 -25.43
C ALA A 51 14.50 -9.69 -25.19
N SER A 52 15.72 -10.20 -25.02
CA SER A 52 16.92 -9.45 -24.63
C SER A 52 17.39 -8.41 -25.67
N ASP A 53 16.90 -8.48 -26.90
CA ASP A 53 17.23 -7.58 -28.01
C ASP A 53 16.25 -6.41 -28.16
N VAL A 54 15.24 -6.30 -27.30
CA VAL A 54 14.24 -5.23 -27.35
C VAL A 54 14.79 -3.94 -26.73
N ALA A 55 14.74 -2.85 -27.51
CA ALA A 55 15.11 -1.53 -27.00
C ALA A 55 14.13 -1.06 -25.90
N PRO A 56 14.61 -0.44 -24.79
CA PRO A 56 13.75 0.05 -23.71
C PRO A 56 12.65 1.01 -24.17
N SER A 57 12.88 1.78 -25.24
CA SER A 57 11.88 2.66 -25.85
C SER A 57 10.65 1.92 -26.40
N SER A 58 10.75 0.61 -26.64
CA SER A 58 9.66 -0.23 -27.14
C SER A 58 8.77 -0.76 -26.03
N VAL A 59 9.16 -0.61 -24.76
CA VAL A 59 8.43 -1.15 -23.60
C VAL A 59 7.02 -0.58 -23.51
N ALA A 60 6.83 0.71 -23.77
CA ALA A 60 5.51 1.34 -23.78
C ALA A 60 4.55 0.66 -24.77
N ALA A 61 5.05 0.28 -25.96
CA ALA A 61 4.27 -0.42 -26.97
C ALA A 61 3.96 -1.87 -26.55
N LEU A 62 4.90 -2.56 -25.91
CA LEU A 62 4.74 -3.94 -25.42
C LEU A 62 3.76 -4.05 -24.26
N VAL A 63 3.76 -3.05 -23.37
CA VAL A 63 2.81 -2.93 -22.24
C VAL A 63 1.41 -2.53 -22.71
N ARG A 64 1.26 -2.21 -24.01
CA ARG A 64 0.02 -1.77 -24.67
C ARG A 64 -0.63 -0.61 -23.91
N LEU A 65 0.17 0.41 -23.59
CA LEU A 65 -0.33 1.61 -22.92
C LEU A 65 -1.36 2.32 -23.81
N ASP A 66 -2.52 2.62 -23.24
CA ASP A 66 -3.48 3.53 -23.89
C ASP A 66 -2.92 4.96 -23.93
N ALA A 67 -3.44 5.81 -24.82
CA ALA A 67 -2.96 7.19 -24.97
C ALA A 67 -3.14 8.09 -23.73
N ARG A 68 -3.86 7.61 -22.71
CA ARG A 68 -4.08 8.28 -21.42
C ARG A 68 -3.40 7.56 -20.26
N GLU A 69 -2.69 6.46 -20.54
CA GLU A 69 -1.94 5.71 -19.55
C GLU A 69 -0.47 6.15 -19.56
N TRP A 70 0.16 6.13 -18.39
CA TRP A 70 1.60 6.29 -18.23
C TRP A 70 2.11 5.38 -17.11
N ILE A 71 3.40 5.07 -17.15
CA ILE A 71 4.04 4.28 -16.10
C ILE A 71 4.41 5.26 -14.97
N ALA A 72 3.82 5.06 -13.80
CA ALA A 72 4.02 5.91 -12.64
C ALA A 72 5.11 5.38 -11.68
N ALA A 73 5.34 4.06 -11.65
CA ALA A 73 6.33 3.44 -10.77
C ALA A 73 6.91 2.13 -11.34
N ILE A 74 8.10 1.76 -10.85
CA ILE A 74 8.77 0.47 -11.09
C ILE A 74 9.19 -0.12 -9.73
N ASP A 75 8.73 -1.31 -9.40
CA ASP A 75 8.92 -1.96 -8.10
C ASP A 75 8.53 -1.03 -6.94
N ASP A 76 7.35 -0.41 -7.09
CA ASP A 76 6.78 0.59 -6.15
C ASP A 76 7.63 1.86 -5.94
N GLN A 77 8.67 2.08 -6.76
CA GLN A 77 9.44 3.32 -6.79
C GLN A 77 8.89 4.27 -7.86
N PRO A 78 8.48 5.49 -7.50
CA PRO A 78 7.93 6.45 -8.46
C PRO A 78 8.97 6.85 -9.49
N VAL A 79 8.51 7.04 -10.73
CA VAL A 79 9.33 7.47 -11.87
C VAL A 79 8.82 8.81 -12.37
N ASN A 80 9.71 9.78 -12.50
CA ASN A 80 9.31 11.16 -12.79
C ASN A 80 9.30 11.47 -14.29
N ASP A 81 10.12 10.77 -15.07
CA ASP A 81 10.23 10.96 -16.51
C ASP A 81 10.66 9.69 -17.27
N ASP A 82 10.51 9.73 -18.60
CA ASP A 82 10.82 8.60 -19.49
C ASP A 82 12.31 8.23 -19.52
N THR A 83 13.20 9.18 -19.17
CA THR A 83 14.65 8.93 -19.16
C THR A 83 15.04 8.11 -17.95
N GLU A 84 14.46 8.44 -16.79
CA GLU A 84 14.56 7.67 -15.55
C GLU A 84 13.97 6.27 -15.74
N LEU A 85 12.78 6.16 -16.35
CA LEU A 85 12.16 4.88 -16.71
C LEU A 85 13.11 4.00 -17.52
N ALA A 86 13.65 4.53 -18.63
CA ALA A 86 14.54 3.77 -19.51
C ALA A 86 15.85 3.37 -18.80
N ARG A 87 16.38 4.22 -17.93
CA ARG A 87 17.57 3.93 -17.13
C ARG A 87 17.30 2.78 -16.16
N GLU A 88 16.21 2.85 -15.39
CA GLU A 88 15.85 1.82 -14.42
C GLU A 88 15.59 0.46 -15.08
N ILE A 89 14.86 0.46 -16.20
CA ILE A 89 14.63 -0.74 -17.02
C ILE A 89 15.97 -1.34 -17.44
N ARG A 90 16.89 -0.54 -17.98
CA ARG A 90 18.21 -1.03 -18.44
C ARG A 90 19.04 -1.62 -17.29
N VAL A 91 19.12 -0.91 -16.16
CA VAL A 91 19.89 -1.36 -14.98
C VAL A 91 19.36 -2.68 -14.42
N ARG A 92 18.04 -2.85 -14.40
CA ARG A 92 17.40 -4.03 -13.81
C ARG A 92 17.23 -5.19 -14.79
N ALA A 93 17.19 -4.92 -16.09
CA ALA A 93 17.18 -5.91 -17.17
C ALA A 93 18.40 -6.84 -17.14
N GLU A 94 19.58 -6.31 -16.78
CA GLU A 94 20.85 -7.06 -16.75
C GLU A 94 20.84 -8.29 -15.81
N HIS A 95 19.82 -8.43 -14.96
CA HIS A 95 19.75 -9.46 -13.93
C HIS A 95 18.68 -10.53 -14.19
N GLY A 96 17.98 -10.51 -15.34
CA GLY A 96 16.93 -11.51 -15.64
C GLY A 96 15.77 -11.46 -14.66
N ARG A 97 15.38 -10.26 -14.21
CA ARG A 97 14.40 -10.04 -13.14
C ARG A 97 13.05 -9.60 -13.68
N PHE A 98 12.01 -9.94 -12.92
CA PHE A 98 10.70 -9.33 -13.10
C PHE A 98 10.72 -7.89 -12.59
N LEU A 99 10.16 -6.97 -13.38
CA LEU A 99 9.84 -5.61 -12.97
C LEU A 99 8.34 -5.48 -12.74
N ASP A 100 7.96 -4.91 -11.62
CA ASP A 100 6.57 -4.58 -11.32
C ASP A 100 6.28 -3.14 -11.73
N LEU A 101 5.58 -2.96 -12.84
CA LEU A 101 5.24 -1.64 -13.36
C LEU A 101 3.86 -1.24 -12.85
N THR A 102 3.77 -0.07 -12.24
CA THR A 102 2.50 0.58 -11.94
C THR A 102 2.12 1.49 -13.09
N VAL A 103 1.03 1.15 -13.77
CA VAL A 103 0.45 1.94 -14.87
C VAL A 103 -0.76 2.69 -14.35
N VAL A 104 -0.80 3.99 -14.57
CA VAL A 104 -1.91 4.86 -14.17
C VAL A 104 -2.55 5.46 -15.42
N GLY A 105 -3.88 5.48 -15.47
CA GLY A 105 -4.63 6.12 -16.54
C GLY A 105 -6.01 6.58 -16.09
N GLY A 106 -6.27 7.88 -16.23
CA GLY A 106 -7.55 8.47 -15.81
C GLY A 106 -7.80 8.30 -14.30
N ALA A 107 -8.76 7.45 -13.94
CA ALA A 107 -9.14 7.14 -12.56
C ALA A 107 -8.74 5.71 -12.13
N ALA A 108 -7.99 4.99 -12.95
CA ALA A 108 -7.63 3.59 -12.71
C ALA A 108 -6.11 3.41 -12.65
N GLU A 109 -5.71 2.44 -11.83
CA GLU A 109 -4.35 1.92 -11.72
C GLU A 109 -4.37 0.43 -12.06
N ARG A 110 -3.35 -0.03 -12.79
CA ARG A 110 -3.11 -1.46 -13.04
C ARG A 110 -1.64 -1.80 -12.90
N ARG A 111 -1.36 -3.05 -12.51
CA ARG A 111 0.01 -3.57 -12.37
C ARG A 111 0.38 -4.45 -13.55
N VAL A 112 1.62 -4.32 -14.01
CA VAL A 112 2.17 -5.07 -15.14
C VAL A 112 3.50 -5.67 -14.73
N LEU A 113 3.61 -6.99 -14.77
CA LEU A 113 4.87 -7.69 -14.54
C LEU A 113 5.61 -7.84 -15.87
N LEU A 114 6.80 -7.26 -15.94
CA LEU A 114 7.66 -7.32 -17.11
C LEU A 114 8.84 -8.24 -16.81
N LEU A 115 8.94 -9.35 -17.54
CA LEU A 115 10.14 -10.18 -17.52
C LEU A 115 11.08 -9.70 -18.61
N ILE A 116 12.32 -9.36 -18.24
CA ILE A 116 13.35 -8.96 -19.20
C ILE A 116 14.48 -9.98 -19.13
N HIS A 117 14.86 -10.52 -20.29
CA HIS A 117 15.98 -11.47 -20.45
C HIS A 117 17.29 -10.78 -20.81
#